data_AF-A0A2N2LAD3-F1
#
_entry.id   AF-A0A2N2LAD3-F1
#
_cell.length_a   1.000
_cell.length_b   1.000
_cell.length_c   1.000
_cell.angle_alpha   90.00
_cell.angle_beta   90.00
_cell.angle_gamma   90.00
#
_symmetry.space_group_name_H-M   'P 1'
#
loop_
_entity.id
_entity.type
_entity.pdbx_description
1 polymer ?
#
loop_
_entity_poly.entity_id
_entity_poly.type
_entity_poly.pdbx_seq_one_letter_code
_entity_poly.pdbx_strand_id
1 'polypeptide(L)'
;MIVIVAGVAIGAIWFIDASEGESSDAVPEATHAVIEGPVAIVALTSNVYGRPTRTADLVAIVPEGRTVRVSGRTDDSEWLRIIYPVTSALEGWVPAANMVAAALPDLAAVPAVASLVLGEDGEVDGGLLDSQALPDLTVSSADVQSNGQLAVRITNVGRAPFAGQVGLRITTADGEIVGVLDVDLEASPLGPGRSASINTGTVVTATGLYVIEVDPANDVEEASEFNNTRRVLLVGTGG
;
A
#
# COMPACT_ATOMS: atom_id res chain seq x y z
N MET A 1 -2.90 30.83 -61.43
CA MET A 1 -4.26 31.24 -61.01
C MET A 1 -5.23 30.89 -62.12
N ILE A 2 -5.85 29.72 -62.04
CA ILE A 2 -6.98 29.32 -62.89
C ILE A 2 -7.94 28.56 -61.96
N VAL A 3 -9.15 29.09 -61.86
CA VAL A 3 -10.30 28.54 -61.16
C VAL A 3 -11.08 27.69 -62.17
N ILE A 4 -11.45 26.46 -61.80
CA ILE A 4 -12.50 25.71 -62.50
C ILE A 4 -13.53 25.24 -61.48
N VAL A 5 -14.79 25.54 -61.82
CA VAL A 5 -16.02 25.40 -61.05
C VAL A 5 -16.80 24.18 -61.56
N ALA A 6 -17.47 23.52 -60.60
CA ALA A 6 -18.70 22.73 -60.66
C ALA A 6 -18.77 21.39 -61.41
N GLY A 7 -19.30 20.41 -60.67
CA GLY A 7 -19.99 19.23 -61.17
C GLY A 7 -20.79 18.59 -60.03
N VAL A 8 -22.00 19.07 -59.79
CA VAL A 8 -22.97 18.51 -58.83
C VAL A 8 -23.58 17.24 -59.43
N ALA A 9 -23.53 16.13 -58.70
CA ALA A 9 -24.32 14.93 -58.98
C ALA A 9 -25.22 14.63 -57.77
N ILE A 10 -26.53 14.72 -58.00
CA ILE A 10 -27.59 14.39 -57.05
C ILE A 10 -27.77 12.87 -57.09
N GLY A 11 -27.36 12.20 -56.02
CA GLY A 11 -27.69 10.80 -55.77
C GLY A 11 -28.76 10.72 -54.70
N ALA A 12 -29.97 10.32 -55.09
CA ALA A 12 -31.06 9.99 -54.17
C ALA A 12 -30.63 8.77 -53.33
N ILE A 13 -30.61 8.94 -52.00
CA ILE A 13 -30.42 7.85 -51.05
C ILE A 13 -31.79 7.51 -50.47
N TRP A 14 -32.13 6.23 -50.57
CA TRP A 14 -33.35 5.62 -50.04
C TRP A 14 -33.32 5.65 -48.50
N PHE A 15 -34.40 6.17 -47.90
CA PHE A 15 -34.67 5.99 -46.48
C PHE A 15 -35.08 4.53 -46.25
N ILE A 16 -34.22 3.76 -45.58
CA ILE A 16 -34.63 2.55 -44.88
C ILE A 16 -34.88 2.96 -43.44
N ASP A 17 -36.17 2.93 -43.09
CA ASP A 17 -36.69 2.94 -41.74
C ASP A 17 -36.16 1.70 -41.01
N ALA A 18 -35.23 1.92 -40.08
CA ALA A 18 -34.74 0.90 -39.17
C ALA A 18 -34.84 1.49 -37.77
N SER A 19 -35.85 1.02 -37.06
CA SER A 19 -36.13 1.24 -35.64
C SER A 19 -34.87 1.47 -34.82
N GLU A 20 -34.78 2.64 -34.20
CA GLU A 20 -33.83 2.97 -33.14
C GLU A 20 -34.07 2.03 -31.96
N GLY A 21 -33.43 0.86 -32.01
CA GLY A 21 -33.13 0.10 -30.81
C GLY A 21 -32.13 0.92 -30.02
N GLU A 22 -32.63 1.60 -28.98
CA GLU A 22 -31.83 2.16 -27.90
C GLU A 22 -30.92 1.07 -27.35
N SER A 23 -29.71 0.96 -27.92
CA SER A 23 -28.59 0.27 -27.31
C SER A 23 -28.08 1.21 -26.23
N SER A 24 -28.77 1.19 -25.08
CA SER A 24 -28.21 1.67 -23.83
C SER A 24 -27.00 0.79 -23.55
N ASP A 25 -25.83 1.25 -24.00
CA ASP A 25 -24.53 0.82 -23.50
C ASP A 25 -24.52 1.12 -22.01
N ALA A 26 -25.03 0.17 -21.24
CA ALA A 26 -24.82 0.10 -19.81
C ALA A 26 -23.32 -0.04 -19.62
N VAL A 27 -22.66 1.08 -19.30
CA VAL A 27 -21.37 1.06 -18.63
C VAL A 27 -21.50 0.03 -17.52
N PRO A 28 -20.69 -1.04 -17.47
CA PRO A 28 -20.72 -1.96 -16.36
C PRO A 28 -20.40 -1.14 -15.12
N GLU A 29 -21.42 -0.84 -14.34
CA GLU A 29 -21.30 -0.31 -13.00
C GLU A 29 -20.33 -1.26 -12.30
N ALA A 30 -19.11 -0.78 -12.04
CA ALA A 30 -18.10 -1.56 -11.37
C ALA A 30 -18.70 -2.00 -10.04
N THR A 31 -19.11 -3.27 -9.98
CA THR A 31 -19.67 -3.88 -8.80
C THR A 31 -18.55 -3.83 -7.77
N HIS A 32 -18.57 -2.81 -6.90
CA HIS A 32 -17.68 -2.75 -5.75
C HIS A 32 -17.84 -4.08 -5.02
N ALA A 33 -16.77 -4.88 -4.99
CA ALA A 33 -16.76 -6.15 -4.32
C ALA A 33 -17.32 -5.96 -2.91
N VAL A 34 -18.33 -6.76 -2.58
CA VAL A 34 -18.91 -6.80 -1.24
C VAL A 34 -17.76 -7.07 -0.27
N ILE A 35 -17.53 -6.10 0.62
CA ILE A 35 -16.45 -6.15 1.60
C ILE A 35 -16.85 -7.19 2.66
N GLU A 36 -16.39 -8.43 2.51
CA GLU A 36 -16.63 -9.47 3.50
C GLU A 36 -15.66 -9.32 4.69
N GLY A 37 -16.22 -9.41 5.91
CA GLY A 37 -15.48 -9.39 7.17
C GLY A 37 -16.24 -8.68 8.30
N PRO A 38 -15.96 -9.01 9.57
CA PRO A 38 -16.56 -8.32 10.71
C PRO A 38 -16.13 -6.85 10.74
N VAL A 39 -17.05 -5.95 11.09
CA VAL A 39 -16.80 -4.50 11.19
C VAL A 39 -16.86 -4.03 12.64
N ALA A 40 -16.13 -2.97 12.95
CA ALA A 40 -16.19 -2.27 14.23
C ALA A 40 -16.27 -0.75 14.00
N ILE A 41 -16.72 -0.02 15.03
CA ILE A 41 -16.75 1.45 15.02
C ILE A 41 -15.75 1.96 16.07
N VAL A 42 -14.91 2.91 15.66
CA VAL A 42 -13.94 3.56 16.55
C VAL A 42 -14.66 4.52 17.51
N ALA A 43 -14.50 4.33 18.82
CA ALA A 43 -15.17 5.15 19.85
C ALA A 43 -14.50 6.52 20.06
N LEU A 44 -13.18 6.60 19.85
CA LEU A 44 -12.38 7.82 19.98
C LEU A 44 -11.22 7.79 18.99
N THR A 45 -10.74 8.95 18.55
CA THR A 45 -9.63 9.05 17.58
C THR A 45 -8.45 8.19 18.03
N SER A 46 -8.08 7.20 17.23
CA SER A 46 -7.13 6.17 17.62
C SER A 46 -5.97 6.05 16.66
N ASN A 47 -4.78 5.89 17.23
CA ASN A 47 -3.58 5.50 16.52
C ASN A 47 -3.67 4.03 16.06
N VAL A 48 -3.16 3.77 14.86
CA VAL A 48 -2.95 2.44 14.28
C VAL A 48 -1.47 2.14 14.30
N TYR A 49 -1.09 1.01 14.88
CA TYR A 49 0.30 0.63 15.12
C TYR A 49 0.70 -0.53 14.21
N GLY A 50 1.97 -0.60 13.83
CA GLY A 50 2.48 -1.74 13.05
C GLY A 50 2.48 -3.07 13.82
N ARG A 51 2.44 -3.01 15.16
CA ARG A 51 2.40 -4.17 16.08
C ARG A 51 1.42 -3.90 17.24
N PRO A 52 0.92 -4.92 17.94
CA PRO A 52 -0.01 -4.76 19.08
C PRO A 52 0.72 -4.25 20.34
N THR A 53 1.42 -3.13 20.23
CA THR A 53 2.08 -2.44 21.34
C THR A 53 2.09 -0.93 21.08
N ARG A 54 1.95 -0.13 22.14
CA ARG A 54 1.94 1.35 22.04
C ARG A 54 3.31 1.94 21.73
N THR A 55 4.38 1.15 21.83
CA THR A 55 5.75 1.58 21.49
C THR A 55 6.11 1.29 20.03
N ALA A 56 5.23 0.65 19.26
CA ALA A 56 5.46 0.39 17.85
C ALA A 56 5.26 1.66 17.00
N ASP A 57 5.77 1.62 15.78
CA ASP A 57 5.62 2.70 14.83
C ASP A 57 4.14 2.92 14.46
N LEU A 58 3.78 4.19 14.30
CA LEU A 58 2.45 4.61 13.87
C LEU A 58 2.32 4.46 12.36
N VAL A 59 1.30 3.71 11.94
CA VAL A 59 0.98 3.47 10.53
C VAL A 59 -0.12 4.43 10.06
N ALA A 60 -1.10 4.72 10.91
CA ALA A 60 -2.21 5.63 10.60
C ALA A 60 -2.87 6.20 11.86
N ILE A 61 -3.82 7.12 11.65
CA ILE A 61 -4.75 7.61 12.66
C ILE A 61 -6.17 7.44 12.12
N VAL A 62 -7.04 6.79 12.89
CA VAL A 62 -8.45 6.61 12.58
C VAL A 62 -9.29 7.58 13.42
N PRO A 63 -10.02 8.52 12.80
CA PRO A 63 -10.95 9.39 13.52
C PRO A 63 -12.06 8.62 14.24
N GLU A 64 -12.63 9.23 15.29
CA GLU A 64 -13.81 8.70 15.96
C GLU A 64 -15.02 8.52 15.01
N GLY A 65 -15.89 7.57 15.32
CA GLY A 65 -17.10 7.28 14.56
C GLY A 65 -16.86 6.59 13.20
N ARG A 66 -15.60 6.32 12.83
CA ARG A 66 -15.28 5.64 11.57
C ARG A 66 -15.46 4.14 11.69
N THR A 67 -16.00 3.54 10.63
CA THR A 67 -16.07 2.09 10.46
C THR A 67 -14.73 1.56 10.01
N VAL A 68 -14.29 0.49 10.65
CA VAL A 68 -13.09 -0.28 10.31
C VAL A 68 -13.47 -1.74 10.10
N ARG A 69 -12.71 -2.46 9.28
CA ARG A 69 -12.87 -3.91 9.16
C ARG A 69 -11.90 -4.59 10.11
N VAL A 70 -12.38 -5.52 10.91
CA VAL A 70 -11.55 -6.31 11.83
C VAL A 70 -11.10 -7.56 11.09
N SER A 71 -9.79 -7.75 10.98
CA SER A 71 -9.16 -8.89 10.31
C SER A 71 -8.52 -9.88 11.28
N GLY A 72 -8.27 -9.45 12.53
CA GLY A 72 -7.68 -10.30 13.55
C GLY A 72 -7.71 -9.65 14.94
N ARG A 73 -7.25 -10.41 15.93
CA ARG A 73 -7.07 -9.94 17.31
C ARG A 73 -5.89 -10.62 17.97
N THR A 74 -5.45 -10.09 19.10
CA THR A 74 -4.48 -10.78 19.96
C THR A 74 -5.17 -11.86 20.80
N ASP A 75 -4.39 -12.78 21.37
CA ASP A 75 -4.93 -13.90 22.16
C ASP A 75 -5.74 -13.40 23.36
N ASP A 76 -5.23 -12.37 24.03
CA ASP A 76 -5.88 -11.65 25.13
C ASP A 76 -7.01 -10.70 24.69
N SER A 77 -7.20 -10.53 23.36
CA SER A 77 -8.15 -9.59 22.76
C SER A 77 -7.97 -8.13 23.16
N GLU A 78 -6.81 -7.74 23.70
CA GLU A 78 -6.52 -6.34 24.03
C GLU A 78 -6.32 -5.48 22.78
N TRP A 79 -5.92 -6.09 21.67
CA TRP A 79 -5.70 -5.43 20.40
C TRP A 79 -6.46 -6.10 19.27
N LEU A 80 -6.96 -5.27 18.36
CA LEU A 80 -7.60 -5.67 17.12
C LEU A 80 -6.73 -5.27 15.95
N ARG A 81 -6.54 -6.20 15.03
CA ARG A 81 -5.99 -5.92 13.71
C ARG A 81 -7.13 -5.43 12.83
N ILE A 82 -6.97 -4.24 12.27
CA ILE A 82 -7.99 -3.54 11.52
C ILE A 82 -7.49 -3.11 10.14
N ILE A 83 -8.40 -2.99 9.19
CA ILE A 83 -8.17 -2.41 7.87
C ILE A 83 -8.92 -1.07 7.77
N TYR A 84 -8.21 0.01 7.48
CA TYR A 84 -8.77 1.36 7.40
C TYR A 84 -8.04 2.27 6.38
N PRO A 85 -8.75 2.91 5.43
CA PRO A 85 -10.18 2.76 5.14
C PRO A 85 -10.57 1.32 4.79
N VAL A 86 -11.84 0.95 4.97
CA VAL A 86 -12.33 -0.43 4.76
C VAL A 86 -12.09 -0.98 3.34
N THR A 87 -11.91 -0.09 2.37
CA THR A 87 -11.59 -0.41 0.96
C THR A 87 -10.11 -0.42 0.64
N SER A 88 -9.25 -0.07 1.61
CA SER A 88 -7.81 -0.01 1.41
C SER A 88 -7.13 -1.33 1.81
N ALA A 89 -5.87 -1.48 1.44
CA ALA A 89 -4.98 -2.51 1.98
C ALA A 89 -4.28 -2.07 3.28
N LEU A 90 -4.58 -0.88 3.80
CA LEU A 90 -3.92 -0.35 4.99
C LEU A 90 -4.42 -1.07 6.24
N GLU A 91 -3.56 -1.88 6.82
CA GLU A 91 -3.84 -2.68 8.01
C GLU A 91 -2.95 -2.28 9.18
N GLY A 92 -3.45 -2.46 10.40
CA GLY A 92 -2.60 -2.38 11.59
C GLY A 92 -3.39 -2.60 12.87
N TRP A 93 -2.73 -2.38 13.99
CA TRP A 93 -3.22 -2.74 15.31
C TRP A 93 -3.79 -1.55 16.07
N VAL A 94 -4.95 -1.73 16.68
CA VAL A 94 -5.64 -0.72 17.51
C VAL A 94 -6.07 -1.37 18.83
N PRO A 95 -5.93 -0.69 19.98
CA PRO A 95 -6.48 -1.20 21.24
C PRO A 95 -7.98 -1.45 21.14
N ALA A 96 -8.45 -2.63 21.55
CA ALA A 96 -9.87 -2.98 21.53
C ALA A 96 -10.72 -2.01 22.39
N ALA A 97 -10.13 -1.49 23.47
CA ALA A 97 -10.74 -0.47 24.33
C ALA A 97 -11.07 0.86 23.61
N ASN A 98 -10.49 1.10 22.43
CA ASN A 98 -10.78 2.29 21.62
C ASN A 98 -11.97 2.08 20.67
N MET A 99 -12.64 0.93 20.72
CA MET A 99 -13.83 0.61 19.92
C MET A 99 -15.12 0.82 20.70
N VAL A 100 -16.21 1.08 19.98
CA VAL A 100 -17.55 1.11 20.55
C VAL A 100 -17.93 -0.31 20.94
N ALA A 101 -18.01 -0.60 22.24
CA ALA A 101 -18.26 -1.94 22.77
C ALA A 101 -19.52 -2.61 22.19
N ALA A 102 -20.60 -1.84 21.99
CA ALA A 102 -21.85 -2.35 21.41
C ALA A 102 -21.78 -2.63 19.89
N ALA A 103 -20.75 -2.14 19.22
CA ALA A 103 -20.51 -2.32 17.78
C ALA A 103 -19.29 -3.21 17.51
N LEU A 104 -18.75 -3.88 18.53
CA LEU A 104 -17.71 -4.88 18.33
C LEU A 104 -18.33 -6.15 17.71
N PRO A 105 -17.63 -6.80 16.78
CA PRO A 105 -18.04 -8.12 16.30
C PRO A 105 -17.87 -9.16 17.40
N ASP A 106 -18.40 -10.37 17.17
CA ASP A 106 -18.09 -11.51 18.03
C ASP A 106 -16.59 -11.81 17.95
N LEU A 107 -15.84 -11.37 18.98
CA LEU A 107 -14.39 -11.54 19.04
C LEU A 107 -13.99 -13.02 19.08
N ALA A 108 -14.86 -13.92 19.55
CA ALA A 108 -14.59 -15.35 19.51
C ALA A 108 -14.53 -15.88 18.06
N ALA A 109 -15.24 -15.24 17.13
CA ALA A 109 -15.21 -15.56 15.71
C ALA A 109 -14.08 -14.84 14.94
N VAL A 110 -13.43 -13.85 15.56
CA VAL A 110 -12.27 -13.15 14.97
C VAL A 110 -11.00 -14.00 15.19
N PRO A 111 -10.22 -14.28 14.12
CA PRO A 111 -8.98 -15.03 14.25
C PRO A 111 -8.02 -14.40 15.25
N ALA A 112 -7.51 -15.20 16.18
CA ALA A 112 -6.39 -14.82 17.02
C ALA A 112 -5.11 -14.88 16.17
N VAL A 113 -4.47 -13.73 15.99
CA VAL A 113 -3.18 -13.57 15.31
C VAL A 113 -2.16 -13.43 16.42
N ALA A 114 -1.27 -14.41 16.53
CA ALA A 114 -0.31 -14.54 17.61
C ALA A 114 0.42 -13.20 17.86
N SER A 115 0.34 -12.72 19.09
CA SER A 115 1.17 -11.61 19.55
C SER A 115 2.53 -12.17 19.91
N LEU A 116 3.59 -11.67 19.27
CA LEU A 116 4.94 -11.90 19.78
C LEU A 116 5.10 -11.12 21.10
N VAL A 117 4.65 -11.73 22.19
CA VAL A 117 5.04 -11.33 23.54
C VAL A 117 6.49 -11.79 23.70
N LEU A 118 7.43 -10.84 23.65
CA LEU A 118 8.79 -11.10 24.13
C LEU A 118 8.67 -11.24 25.65
N GLY A 119 8.73 -12.48 26.16
CA GLY A 119 8.75 -12.73 27.60
C GLY A 119 9.89 -11.96 28.28
N GLU A 120 9.61 -11.39 29.45
CA GLU A 120 10.59 -10.63 30.27
C GLU A 120 11.63 -11.53 30.96
N ASP A 121 11.46 -12.85 30.84
CA ASP A 121 12.24 -13.90 31.45
C ASP A 121 12.88 -14.72 30.32
N GLY A 122 14.08 -14.30 29.92
CA GLY A 122 14.83 -14.78 28.76
C GLY A 122 15.29 -16.25 28.81
N GLU A 123 14.34 -17.18 28.87
CA GLU A 123 14.56 -18.60 28.65
C GLU A 123 13.45 -19.14 27.72
N VAL A 124 13.71 -19.07 26.42
CA VAL A 124 12.84 -19.66 25.40
C VAL A 124 13.19 -21.14 25.23
N ASP A 125 12.28 -22.00 25.71
CA ASP A 125 12.20 -23.41 25.33
C ASP A 125 11.94 -23.48 23.81
N GLY A 126 12.95 -23.93 23.08
CA GLY A 126 13.08 -23.80 21.62
C GLY A 126 12.20 -24.74 20.80
N GLY A 127 10.88 -24.67 20.97
CA GLY A 127 9.93 -25.56 20.30
C GLY A 127 8.97 -24.92 19.28
N LEU A 128 8.90 -23.59 19.18
CA LEU A 128 7.96 -22.87 18.30
C LEU A 128 8.60 -21.69 17.52
N LEU A 129 9.93 -21.59 17.50
CA LEU A 129 10.66 -20.44 16.96
C LEU A 129 11.06 -20.54 15.48
N ASP A 130 10.52 -21.49 14.72
CA ASP A 130 10.64 -21.50 13.25
C ASP A 130 9.52 -20.69 12.58
N SER A 131 9.10 -19.57 13.20
CA SER A 131 8.53 -18.49 12.39
C SER A 131 9.64 -18.05 11.45
N GLN A 132 9.61 -18.56 10.22
CA GLN A 132 10.65 -18.40 9.20
C GLN A 132 11.21 -16.98 9.30
N ALA A 133 12.52 -16.86 9.54
CA ALA A 133 13.16 -15.56 9.49
C ALA A 133 12.97 -15.07 8.06
N LEU A 134 12.11 -14.07 7.88
CA LEU A 134 11.84 -13.43 6.60
C LEU A 134 12.51 -12.05 6.58
N PRO A 135 12.94 -11.57 5.40
CA PRO A 135 13.28 -10.17 5.21
C PRO A 135 12.04 -9.27 5.40
N ASP A 136 12.25 -7.98 5.57
CA ASP A 136 11.18 -6.98 5.61
C ASP A 136 11.78 -5.66 5.12
N LEU A 137 11.54 -5.34 3.86
CA LEU A 137 12.14 -4.26 3.11
C LEU A 137 11.25 -3.02 3.23
N THR A 138 11.85 -1.89 3.59
CA THR A 138 11.12 -0.63 3.68
C THR A 138 11.90 0.51 3.09
N VAL A 139 11.18 1.51 2.58
CA VAL A 139 11.77 2.77 2.15
C VAL A 139 12.03 3.64 3.38
N SER A 140 13.31 3.80 3.72
CA SER A 140 13.75 4.57 4.90
C SER A 140 13.98 6.06 4.62
N SER A 141 14.49 6.41 3.43
CA SER A 141 14.62 7.80 2.98
C SER A 141 14.52 7.92 1.45
N ALA A 142 14.24 9.12 0.98
CA ALA A 142 14.21 9.47 -0.43
C ALA A 142 14.60 10.93 -0.58
N ASP A 143 15.69 11.18 -1.31
CA ASP A 143 16.38 12.47 -1.35
C ASP A 143 16.67 12.86 -2.80
N VAL A 144 16.35 14.10 -3.18
CA VAL A 144 16.72 14.65 -4.50
C VAL A 144 18.14 15.17 -4.44
N GLN A 145 19.03 14.61 -5.26
CA GLN A 145 20.43 15.00 -5.34
C GLN A 145 20.59 16.36 -6.06
N SER A 146 21.79 16.94 -5.98
CA SER A 146 22.10 18.23 -6.62
C SER A 146 21.98 18.23 -8.15
N ASN A 147 22.03 17.05 -8.78
CA ASN A 147 21.82 16.86 -10.21
C ASN A 147 20.33 16.60 -10.56
N GLY A 148 19.42 16.72 -9.59
CA GLY A 148 17.99 16.45 -9.75
C GLY A 148 17.59 14.98 -9.73
N GLN A 149 18.55 14.05 -9.60
CA GLN A 149 18.24 12.62 -9.55
C GLN A 149 17.75 12.21 -8.16
N LEU A 150 16.76 11.31 -8.13
CA LEU A 150 16.25 10.74 -6.90
C LEU A 150 17.17 9.61 -6.40
N ALA A 151 17.58 9.70 -5.14
CA ALA A 151 18.20 8.61 -4.41
C ALA A 151 17.23 8.07 -3.36
N VAL A 152 17.04 6.75 -3.34
CA VAL A 152 16.15 6.06 -2.40
C VAL A 152 16.98 5.15 -1.52
N ARG A 153 16.73 5.17 -0.20
CA ARG A 153 17.35 4.25 0.75
C ARG A 153 16.37 3.16 1.16
N ILE A 154 16.64 1.93 0.76
CA ILE A 154 15.92 0.74 1.21
C ILE A 154 16.62 0.18 2.44
N THR A 155 15.86 -0.21 3.47
CA THR A 155 16.37 -0.86 4.68
C THR A 155 15.64 -2.18 4.88
N ASN A 156 16.38 -3.24 5.20
CA ASN A 156 15.79 -4.49 5.67
C ASN A 156 15.62 -4.40 7.18
N VAL A 157 14.38 -4.24 7.67
CA VAL A 157 14.01 -4.25 9.10
C VAL A 157 13.60 -5.64 9.59
N GLY A 158 13.69 -6.65 8.72
CA GLY A 158 13.34 -8.04 8.97
C GLY A 158 14.41 -8.80 9.74
N ARG A 159 14.18 -10.11 9.89
CA ARG A 159 15.06 -10.99 10.67
C ARG A 159 15.96 -11.86 9.80
N ALA A 160 15.63 -12.03 8.51
CA ALA A 160 16.51 -12.69 7.55
C ALA A 160 17.17 -11.69 6.60
N PRO A 161 18.36 -12.04 6.06
CA PRO A 161 18.96 -11.28 4.98
C PRO A 161 18.12 -11.39 3.69
N PHE A 162 18.18 -10.38 2.85
CA PHE A 162 17.65 -10.41 1.48
C PHE A 162 18.80 -10.33 0.48
N ALA A 163 18.79 -11.25 -0.49
CA ALA A 163 19.70 -11.27 -1.63
C ALA A 163 18.88 -11.69 -2.86
N GLY A 164 18.69 -10.78 -3.80
CA GLY A 164 17.84 -11.02 -4.96
C GLY A 164 17.47 -9.72 -5.67
N GLN A 165 16.54 -9.82 -6.61
CA GLN A 165 15.96 -8.68 -7.30
C GLN A 165 14.73 -8.19 -6.56
N VAL A 166 14.56 -6.88 -6.44
CA VAL A 166 13.37 -6.26 -5.89
C VAL A 166 12.95 -5.07 -6.74
N GLY A 167 11.65 -4.97 -7.04
CA GLY A 167 11.10 -3.84 -7.77
C GLY A 167 11.04 -2.57 -6.91
N LEU A 168 11.19 -1.42 -7.55
CA LEU A 168 10.96 -0.11 -6.96
C LEU A 168 10.05 0.70 -7.90
N ARG A 169 8.92 1.15 -7.39
CA ARG A 169 7.95 2.00 -8.13
C ARG A 169 7.88 3.37 -7.49
N ILE A 170 7.94 4.41 -8.31
CA ILE A 170 7.81 5.81 -7.90
C ILE A 170 6.62 6.40 -8.66
N THR A 171 5.66 6.95 -7.92
CA THR A 171 4.49 7.62 -8.48
C THR A 171 4.29 9.01 -7.88
N THR A 172 3.62 9.89 -8.63
CA THR A 172 3.10 11.14 -8.07
C THR A 172 1.89 10.86 -7.17
N ALA A 173 1.47 11.85 -6.38
CA ALA A 173 0.25 11.75 -5.59
C ALA A 173 -1.02 11.49 -6.42
N ASP A 174 -1.01 11.87 -7.70
CA ASP A 174 -2.10 11.62 -8.65
C ASP A 174 -2.05 10.20 -9.26
N GLY A 175 -1.05 9.39 -8.89
CA GLY A 175 -0.87 8.02 -9.36
C GLY A 175 -0.11 7.88 -10.67
N GLU A 176 0.42 8.98 -11.24
CA GLU A 176 1.26 8.93 -12.43
C GLU A 176 2.59 8.24 -12.11
N ILE A 177 2.97 7.24 -12.91
CA ILE A 177 4.24 6.53 -12.74
C ILE A 177 5.38 7.38 -13.31
N VAL A 178 6.33 7.75 -12.46
CA VAL A 178 7.51 8.55 -12.84
C VAL A 178 8.79 7.71 -12.92
N GLY A 179 8.79 6.52 -12.32
CA GLY A 179 9.90 5.59 -12.40
C GLY A 179 9.52 4.19 -11.95
N VAL A 180 10.09 3.20 -12.65
CA VAL A 180 10.08 1.78 -12.26
C VAL A 180 11.50 1.27 -12.44
N LEU A 181 12.02 0.57 -11.44
CA LEU A 181 13.38 0.07 -11.43
C LEU A 181 13.43 -1.32 -10.81
N ASP A 182 14.20 -2.22 -11.39
CA ASP A 182 14.59 -3.48 -10.75
C ASP A 182 15.95 -3.30 -10.08
N VAL A 183 15.99 -3.52 -8.77
CA VAL A 183 17.20 -3.39 -7.95
C VAL A 183 17.77 -4.77 -7.69
N ASP A 184 18.97 -5.03 -8.21
CA ASP A 184 19.73 -6.25 -7.93
C ASP A 184 20.56 -6.08 -6.65
N LEU A 185 20.21 -6.85 -5.63
CA LEU A 185 20.90 -6.92 -4.34
C LEU A 185 21.68 -8.23 -4.15
N GLU A 186 21.82 -9.08 -5.18
CA GLU A 186 22.58 -10.33 -5.09
C GLU A 186 24.06 -10.07 -4.76
N ALA A 187 24.66 -9.07 -5.43
CA ALA A 187 26.06 -8.71 -5.22
C ALA A 187 26.32 -7.98 -3.89
N SER A 188 25.27 -7.48 -3.23
CA SER A 188 25.37 -6.77 -1.95
C SER A 188 24.13 -7.01 -1.10
N PRO A 189 24.01 -8.22 -0.50
CA PRO A 189 22.85 -8.60 0.29
C PRO A 189 22.53 -7.63 1.43
N LEU A 190 21.25 -7.38 1.64
CA LEU A 190 20.76 -6.60 2.77
C LEU A 190 20.53 -7.50 3.97
N GLY A 191 21.53 -7.57 4.87
CA GLY A 191 21.33 -8.17 6.18
C GLY A 191 20.30 -7.44 7.05
N PRO A 192 19.81 -8.05 8.14
CA PRO A 192 18.93 -7.39 9.10
C PRO A 192 19.48 -6.05 9.61
N GLY A 193 18.64 -5.02 9.59
CA GLY A 193 18.97 -3.64 9.96
C GLY A 193 19.91 -2.91 9.00
N ARG A 194 20.27 -3.52 7.86
CA ARG A 194 21.17 -2.90 6.86
C ARG A 194 20.36 -2.15 5.81
N SER A 195 20.99 -1.14 5.21
CA SER A 195 20.39 -0.33 4.15
C SER A 195 21.25 -0.31 2.89
N ALA A 196 20.59 -0.17 1.74
CA ALA A 196 21.20 0.15 0.45
C ALA A 196 20.70 1.51 -0.02
N SER A 197 21.60 2.28 -0.63
CA SER A 197 21.25 3.54 -1.30
C SER A 197 21.23 3.29 -2.80
N ILE A 198 20.08 3.52 -3.42
CA ILE A 198 19.84 3.30 -4.84
C ILE A 198 19.68 4.65 -5.50
N ASN A 199 20.47 4.93 -6.53
CA ASN A 199 20.19 6.03 -7.43
C ASN A 199 19.20 5.51 -8.48
N THR A 200 18.00 6.09 -8.53
CA THR A 200 16.93 5.56 -9.37
C THR A 200 17.07 5.99 -10.83
N GLY A 201 17.94 6.96 -11.13
CA GLY A 201 18.02 7.61 -12.44
C GLY A 201 16.82 8.50 -12.77
N THR A 202 15.76 8.49 -11.94
CA THR A 202 14.59 9.35 -12.08
C THR A 202 14.96 10.79 -11.75
N VAL A 203 14.68 11.71 -12.67
CA VAL A 203 14.89 13.15 -12.45
C VAL A 203 13.61 13.76 -11.90
N VAL A 204 13.69 14.42 -10.75
CA VAL A 204 12.56 15.11 -10.11
C VAL A 204 12.53 16.56 -10.59
N THR A 205 11.64 16.86 -11.53
CA THR A 205 11.55 18.19 -12.15
C THR A 205 10.58 19.13 -11.42
N ALA A 206 9.56 18.58 -10.75
CA ALA A 206 8.54 19.34 -10.04
C ALA A 206 8.59 19.07 -8.53
N THR A 207 8.27 20.09 -7.74
CA THR A 207 8.05 19.92 -6.30
C THR A 207 6.66 19.34 -6.09
N GLY A 208 6.56 18.27 -5.29
CA GLY A 208 5.29 17.59 -5.08
C GLY A 208 5.37 16.44 -4.10
N LEU A 209 4.21 15.86 -3.79
CA LEU A 209 4.10 14.64 -3.00
C LEU A 209 4.27 13.42 -3.93
N TYR A 210 5.14 12.51 -3.53
CA TYR A 210 5.44 11.27 -4.23
C TYR A 210 5.17 10.07 -3.34
N VAL A 211 4.84 8.95 -3.97
CA VAL A 211 4.72 7.64 -3.32
C VAL A 211 5.82 6.75 -3.89
N ILE A 212 6.61 6.15 -3.01
CA ILE A 212 7.68 5.23 -3.36
C ILE A 212 7.35 3.90 -2.72
N GLU A 213 7.41 2.84 -3.51
CA GLU A 213 7.01 1.50 -3.12
C GLU A 213 8.12 0.52 -3.49
N VAL A 214 8.60 -0.24 -2.50
CA VAL A 214 9.49 -1.38 -2.70
C VAL A 214 8.64 -2.64 -2.88
N ASP A 215 9.09 -3.56 -3.71
CA ASP A 215 8.38 -4.78 -4.10
C ASP A 215 6.90 -4.58 -4.50
N PRO A 216 6.60 -3.71 -5.48
CA PRO A 216 5.23 -3.47 -5.92
C PRO A 216 4.55 -4.69 -6.56
N ALA A 217 5.32 -5.73 -6.91
CA ALA A 217 4.82 -6.98 -7.45
C ALA A 217 4.54 -8.04 -6.38
N ASN A 218 5.00 -7.80 -5.13
CA ASN A 218 4.90 -8.73 -4.01
C ASN A 218 5.59 -10.07 -4.32
N ASP A 219 6.74 -10.02 -5.00
CA ASP A 219 7.50 -11.20 -5.42
C ASP A 219 8.48 -11.69 -4.34
N VAL A 220 8.75 -10.85 -3.32
CA VAL A 220 9.57 -11.19 -2.17
C VAL A 220 8.67 -11.64 -1.02
N GLU A 221 8.97 -12.79 -0.41
CA GLU A 221 8.26 -13.20 0.80
C GLU A 221 8.80 -12.42 2.00
N GLU A 222 8.01 -11.47 2.49
CA GLU A 222 8.40 -10.55 3.56
C GLU A 222 7.66 -10.83 4.88
N ALA A 223 8.25 -10.39 6.00
CA ALA A 223 7.58 -10.47 7.30
C ALA A 223 6.38 -9.50 7.40
N SER A 224 6.38 -8.46 6.56
CA SER A 224 5.34 -7.43 6.50
C SER A 224 5.35 -6.78 5.11
N GLU A 225 4.18 -6.71 4.47
CA GLU A 225 3.99 -6.01 3.19
C GLU A 225 3.56 -4.54 3.38
N PHE A 226 3.32 -4.12 4.63
CA PHE A 226 2.62 -2.85 4.92
C PHE A 226 3.52 -1.62 4.93
N ASN A 227 4.81 -1.83 5.15
CA ASN A 227 5.85 -0.81 5.24
C ASN A 227 6.65 -0.67 3.94
N ASN A 228 6.16 -1.30 2.87
CA ASN A 228 6.76 -1.25 1.55
C ASN A 228 6.51 0.09 0.86
N THR A 229 5.49 0.83 1.29
CA THR A 229 5.12 2.14 0.73
C THR A 229 5.52 3.30 1.64
N ARG A 230 6.16 4.33 1.06
CA ARG A 230 6.45 5.61 1.72
C ARG A 230 5.94 6.79 0.90
N ARG A 231 5.26 7.73 1.56
CA ARG A 231 4.92 9.04 0.99
C ARG A 231 5.97 10.07 1.38
N VAL A 232 6.45 10.86 0.42
CA VAL A 232 7.52 11.84 0.63
C VAL A 232 7.27 13.11 -0.19
N LEU A 233 7.49 14.27 0.42
CA LEU A 233 7.50 15.54 -0.28
C LEU A 233 8.89 15.72 -0.91
N LEU A 234 8.98 15.74 -2.24
CA LEU A 234 10.22 15.97 -2.96
C LEU A 234 10.22 17.37 -3.54
N VAL A 235 11.39 18.02 -3.52
CA VAL A 235 11.61 19.34 -4.09
C VAL A 235 12.34 19.16 -5.42
N GLY A 236 11.67 19.50 -6.52
CA GLY A 236 12.25 19.39 -7.86
C GLY A 236 13.23 20.53 -8.16
N THR A 237 14.15 20.30 -9.09
CA THR A 237 15.17 21.29 -9.47
C THR A 237 14.69 22.29 -10.54
N GLY A 238 13.45 22.18 -11.02
CA GLY A 238 12.91 22.98 -12.13
C GLY A 238 12.07 24.20 -11.75
N GLY A 239 12.12 24.64 -10.49
CA GLY A 239 11.36 25.78 -9.95
C GLY A 239 12.15 27.09 -9.89
#